data_AF-A0A2M8FEQ6-F1
#
_entry.id   AF-A0A2M8FEQ6-F1
#
_cell.length_a   1.000
_cell.length_b   1.000
_cell.length_c   1.000
_cell.angle_alpha   90.00
_cell.angle_beta   90.00
_cell.angle_gamma   90.00
#
_symmetry.space_group_name_H-M   'P 1'
#
loop_
_entity.id
_entity.type
_entity.pdbx_description
1 polymer ?
#
loop_
_entity_poly.entity_id
_entity_poly.type
_entity_poly.pdbx_seq_one_letter_code
_entity_poly.pdbx_strand_id
1 'polypeptide(L)'
;MTRFTSFNVGDLVHCIKRGAFGNIIFREESDYWRFVRLLYLCNDEFQDTNLNKAEKTLQLFERPPHWPERKPLVDIVSWVAMPNHFHILLHEKREGGVGKFMQRLCSSITNGFNVKYNNQGTVFQGKYKPVVVTNELHLEHLIPYIVSKNTLELYSEDGLSGALENFDDAWRWVKEYKFSSLLSCIDTYPGTSPIISKQVLRDLGYPKSEPVFKQLSIECIELNLTKHFGE
;
A
#
# COMPACT_ATOMS: atom_id res chain seq x y z
N MET A 1 11.21 27.24 -1.60
CA MET A 1 10.51 26.65 -0.44
C MET A 1 9.65 25.51 -0.92
N THR A 2 10.01 24.26 -0.62
CA THR A 2 9.14 23.10 -0.91
C THR A 2 8.00 23.15 0.10
N ARG A 3 6.75 23.37 -0.35
CA ARG A 3 5.57 23.21 0.50
C ARG A 3 5.59 21.77 1.04
N PHE A 4 5.85 21.61 2.34
CA PHE A 4 5.52 20.36 3.00
C PHE A 4 4.00 20.30 3.02
N THR A 5 3.40 19.30 2.39
CA THR A 5 2.00 18.97 2.65
C THR A 5 1.93 18.57 4.11
N SER A 6 1.39 19.43 4.96
CA SER A 6 1.13 19.13 6.36
C SER A 6 -0.20 18.38 6.46
N PHE A 7 -0.20 17.28 7.19
CA PHE A 7 -1.38 16.51 7.57
C PHE A 7 -1.39 16.40 9.10
N ASN A 8 -2.59 16.32 9.67
CA ASN A 8 -2.86 16.30 11.11
C ASN A 8 -3.18 14.89 11.57
N VAL A 9 -3.06 14.65 12.88
CA VAL A 9 -3.56 13.42 13.50
C VAL A 9 -5.05 13.27 13.18
N GLY A 10 -5.45 12.11 12.66
CA GLY A 10 -6.81 11.84 12.16
C GLY A 10 -6.94 11.88 10.64
N ASP A 11 -6.01 12.51 9.93
CA ASP A 11 -6.11 12.63 8.47
C ASP A 11 -5.86 11.28 7.78
N LEU A 12 -6.61 11.03 6.71
CA LEU A 12 -6.33 9.98 5.75
C LEU A 12 -5.42 10.52 4.64
N VAL A 13 -4.33 9.81 4.39
CA VAL A 13 -3.29 10.19 3.44
C VAL A 13 -3.01 9.03 2.51
N HIS A 14 -3.36 9.22 1.24
CA HIS A 14 -2.95 8.32 0.17
C HIS A 14 -1.51 8.62 -0.22
N CYS A 15 -0.64 7.63 -0.08
CA CYS A 15 0.78 7.71 -0.37
C CYS A 15 1.11 6.86 -1.60
N ILE A 16 1.75 7.49 -2.58
CA ILE A 16 2.22 6.83 -3.80
C ILE A 16 3.74 6.89 -3.86
N LYS A 17 4.36 5.77 -4.22
CA LYS A 17 5.80 5.71 -4.46
C LYS A 17 6.13 4.89 -5.71
N ARG A 18 6.83 5.51 -6.66
CA ARG A 18 7.23 4.90 -7.94
C ARG A 18 8.74 4.73 -8.05
N GLY A 19 9.16 3.72 -8.81
CA GLY A 19 10.55 3.46 -9.16
C GLY A 19 11.12 4.59 -10.01
N ALA A 20 12.41 4.86 -9.86
CA ALA A 20 13.09 5.85 -10.70
C ALA A 20 12.98 5.45 -12.18
N PHE A 21 12.63 6.40 -13.06
CA PHE A 21 12.50 6.16 -14.50
C PHE A 21 11.55 5.01 -14.88
N GLY A 22 10.54 4.72 -14.05
CA GLY A 22 9.60 3.62 -14.30
C GLY A 22 10.17 2.23 -14.01
N ASN A 23 11.36 2.13 -13.41
CA ASN A 23 12.02 0.87 -13.12
C ASN A 23 11.20 -0.01 -12.17
N ILE A 24 11.27 -1.32 -12.41
CA ILE A 24 10.71 -2.36 -11.54
C ILE A 24 11.46 -2.34 -10.19
N ILE A 25 10.69 -2.17 -9.11
CA ILE A 25 11.17 -2.19 -7.72
C ILE A 25 11.04 -3.61 -7.13
N PHE A 26 10.01 -4.36 -7.52
CA PHE A 26 9.80 -5.74 -7.10
C PHE A 26 10.03 -6.67 -8.28
N ARG A 27 11.23 -7.24 -8.37
CA ARG A 27 11.69 -8.05 -9.52
C ARG A 27 11.31 -9.53 -9.40
N GLU A 28 11.09 -9.99 -8.18
CA GLU A 28 10.70 -11.36 -7.86
C GLU A 28 9.78 -11.40 -6.64
N GLU A 29 9.09 -12.52 -6.44
CA GLU A 29 8.10 -12.70 -5.36
C GLU A 29 8.68 -12.37 -3.97
N SER A 30 9.97 -12.67 -3.74
CA SER A 30 10.64 -12.39 -2.47
C SER A 30 10.74 -10.89 -2.15
N ASP A 31 10.78 -10.01 -3.16
CA ASP A 31 10.76 -8.56 -2.94
C ASP A 31 9.39 -8.08 -2.45
N TYR A 32 8.32 -8.64 -3.00
CA TYR A 32 6.96 -8.33 -2.58
C TYR A 32 6.70 -8.82 -1.15
N TRP A 33 7.11 -10.05 -0.81
CA TRP A 33 6.98 -10.53 0.57
C TRP A 33 7.81 -9.72 1.56
N ARG A 34 8.97 -9.23 1.13
CA ARG A 34 9.75 -8.29 1.94
C ARG A 34 9.02 -6.96 2.12
N PHE A 35 8.37 -6.43 1.09
CA PHE A 35 7.53 -5.24 1.23
C PHE A 35 6.42 -5.45 2.27
N VAL A 36 5.70 -6.57 2.21
CA VAL A 36 4.66 -6.93 3.20
C VAL A 36 5.23 -6.98 4.61
N ARG A 37 6.40 -7.60 4.80
CA ARG A 37 7.11 -7.61 6.09
C ARG A 37 7.42 -6.18 6.58
N LEU A 38 7.90 -5.32 5.69
CA LEU A 38 8.26 -3.94 6.03
C LEU A 38 7.05 -3.06 6.36
N LEU A 39 5.86 -3.32 5.81
CA LEU A 39 4.63 -2.64 6.24
C LEU A 39 4.37 -2.87 7.74
N TYR A 40 4.69 -4.06 8.25
CA TYR A 40 4.55 -4.40 9.66
C TYR A 40 5.69 -3.85 10.53
N LEU A 41 6.94 -4.10 10.12
CA LEU A 41 8.15 -3.76 10.89
C LEU A 41 8.47 -2.26 10.92
N CYS A 42 8.26 -1.53 9.82
CA CYS A 42 8.52 -0.08 9.78
C CYS A 42 7.43 0.73 10.49
N ASN A 43 6.26 0.15 10.73
CA ASN A 43 5.15 0.80 11.43
C ASN A 43 5.25 0.60 12.95
N ASP A 44 6.29 1.19 13.52
CA ASP A 44 6.57 1.20 14.95
C ASP A 44 7.31 2.48 15.29
N GLU A 45 7.23 2.98 16.52
CA GLU A 45 7.97 4.14 16.99
C GLU A 45 9.45 3.79 17.15
N PHE A 46 9.70 2.59 17.69
CA PHE A 46 11.02 2.00 17.78
C PHE A 46 11.53 1.57 16.39
N GLN A 47 12.84 1.72 16.15
CA GLN A 47 13.48 1.15 14.98
C GLN A 47 14.91 0.79 15.35
N ASP A 48 15.28 -0.45 15.03
CA ASP A 48 16.65 -0.90 15.12
C ASP A 48 17.50 -0.31 13.97
N THR A 49 18.73 0.07 14.27
CA THR A 49 19.67 0.57 13.26
C THR A 49 20.00 -0.49 12.21
N ASN A 50 19.82 -1.78 12.51
CA ASN A 50 20.14 -2.89 11.61
C ASN A 50 18.95 -3.79 11.26
N LEU A 51 17.80 -3.17 10.95
CA LEU A 51 16.57 -3.89 10.54
C LEU A 51 16.81 -4.92 9.42
N ASN A 52 17.61 -4.57 8.40
CA ASN A 52 17.90 -5.47 7.26
C ASN A 52 18.59 -6.77 7.67
N LYS A 53 19.41 -6.75 8.73
CA LYS A 53 20.06 -7.96 9.25
C LYS A 53 19.07 -8.73 10.12
N ALA A 54 18.34 -8.02 10.98
CA ALA A 54 17.39 -8.62 11.91
C ALA A 54 16.25 -9.34 11.18
N GLU A 55 15.73 -8.78 10.07
CA GLU A 55 14.55 -9.33 9.39
C GLU A 55 14.77 -10.68 8.69
N LYS A 56 16.03 -11.07 8.41
CA LYS A 56 16.34 -12.30 7.66
C LYS A 56 15.94 -13.57 8.39
N THR A 57 15.86 -13.53 9.72
CA THR A 57 15.53 -14.69 10.57
C THR A 57 14.09 -14.65 11.08
N LEU A 58 13.33 -13.61 10.73
CA LEU A 58 11.98 -13.40 11.25
C LEU A 58 10.92 -14.02 10.33
N GLN A 59 9.89 -14.59 10.95
CA GLN A 59 8.63 -14.88 10.26
C GLN A 59 7.98 -13.57 9.75
N LEU A 60 7.01 -13.69 8.84
CA LEU A 60 6.46 -12.54 8.10
C LEU A 60 5.91 -11.41 8.99
N PHE A 61 5.33 -11.75 10.14
CA PHE A 61 4.73 -10.80 11.09
C PHE A 61 5.34 -10.90 12.49
N GLU A 62 6.62 -11.25 12.55
CA GLU A 62 7.36 -11.34 13.80
C GLU A 62 8.21 -10.09 14.02
N ARG A 63 8.34 -9.65 15.28
CA ARG A 63 9.25 -8.56 15.70
C ARG A 63 10.46 -9.17 16.40
N PRO A 64 11.65 -8.56 16.30
CA PRO A 64 12.78 -8.98 17.10
C PRO A 64 12.43 -8.98 18.61
N PRO A 65 12.79 -10.03 19.37
CA PRO A 65 12.36 -10.18 20.76
C PRO A 65 12.79 -9.04 21.70
N HIS A 66 13.88 -8.34 21.37
CA HIS A 66 14.39 -7.21 22.16
C HIS A 66 13.64 -5.89 21.92
N TRP A 67 12.73 -5.84 20.95
CA TRP A 67 11.95 -4.63 20.70
C TRP A 67 10.97 -4.38 21.85
N PRO A 68 10.77 -3.11 22.26
CA PRO A 68 9.78 -2.77 23.28
C PRO A 68 8.35 -3.06 22.80
N GLU A 69 7.36 -2.79 23.64
CA GLU A 69 5.95 -2.84 23.24
C GLU A 69 5.73 -2.05 21.93
N ARG A 70 4.98 -2.65 21.00
CA ARG A 70 4.76 -2.08 19.66
C ARG A 70 3.97 -0.79 19.77
N LYS A 71 4.50 0.28 19.17
CA LYS A 71 3.83 1.59 19.14
C LYS A 71 3.67 2.06 17.69
N PRO A 72 2.59 1.67 16.98
CA PRO A 72 2.42 2.04 15.57
C PRO A 72 2.45 3.55 15.34
N LEU A 73 3.10 3.95 14.26
CA LEU A 73 3.17 5.34 13.79
C LEU A 73 1.88 5.76 13.07
N VAL A 74 1.29 4.81 12.35
CA VAL A 74 0.12 4.99 11.49
C VAL A 74 -0.83 3.81 11.62
N ASP A 75 -2.09 4.03 11.27
CA ASP A 75 -3.02 2.96 10.97
C ASP A 75 -2.99 2.72 9.45
N ILE A 76 -2.64 1.52 9.00
CA ILE A 76 -2.65 1.18 7.57
C ILE A 76 -4.06 0.72 7.21
N VAL A 77 -4.69 1.39 6.24
CA VAL A 77 -6.09 1.13 5.86
C VAL A 77 -6.17 0.20 4.66
N SER A 78 -5.40 0.50 3.62
CA SER A 78 -5.31 -0.31 2.41
C SER A 78 -3.94 -0.13 1.75
N TRP A 79 -3.53 -1.09 0.94
CA TRP A 79 -2.30 -1.07 0.17
C TRP A 79 -2.36 -2.04 -1.02
N VAL A 80 -1.55 -1.75 -2.05
CA VAL A 80 -1.18 -2.66 -3.14
C VAL A 80 0.29 -2.42 -3.51
N ALA A 81 1.01 -3.48 -3.85
CA ALA A 81 2.33 -3.41 -4.45
C ALA A 81 2.25 -3.83 -5.92
N MET A 82 2.76 -2.98 -6.81
CA MET A 82 2.81 -3.16 -8.26
C MET A 82 4.28 -3.26 -8.69
N PRO A 83 4.65 -3.89 -9.82
CA PRO A 83 6.05 -4.11 -10.19
C PRO A 83 6.96 -2.89 -10.05
N ASN A 84 6.52 -1.72 -10.51
CA ASN A 84 7.29 -0.47 -10.51
C ASN A 84 6.77 0.60 -9.53
N HIS A 85 5.77 0.31 -8.69
CA HIS A 85 5.25 1.27 -7.72
C HIS A 85 4.39 0.64 -6.62
N PHE A 86 4.01 1.39 -5.59
CA PHE A 86 3.04 0.94 -4.60
C PHE A 86 2.14 2.08 -4.14
N HIS A 87 0.94 1.71 -3.69
CA HIS A 87 -0.06 2.62 -3.13
C HIS A 87 -0.38 2.17 -1.71
N ILE A 88 -0.47 3.13 -0.79
CA ILE A 88 -0.87 2.87 0.61
C ILE A 88 -1.79 3.98 1.07
N LEU A 89 -2.95 3.63 1.63
CA LEU A 89 -3.79 4.53 2.39
C LEU A 89 -3.45 4.42 3.87
N LEU A 90 -3.05 5.56 4.45
CA LEU A 90 -2.64 5.66 5.83
C LEU A 90 -3.56 6.61 6.58
N HIS A 91 -3.85 6.28 7.83
CA HIS A 91 -4.45 7.19 8.80
C HIS A 91 -3.35 7.66 9.76
N GLU A 92 -3.18 8.98 9.87
CA GLU A 92 -2.18 9.65 10.72
C GLU A 92 -2.53 9.41 12.20
N LYS A 93 -1.94 8.37 12.81
CA LYS A 93 -2.19 8.00 14.21
C LYS A 93 -1.44 8.90 15.20
N ARG A 94 -0.31 9.46 14.77
CA ARG A 94 0.60 10.30 15.56
C ARG A 94 1.12 11.42 14.69
N GLU A 95 1.40 12.57 15.28
CA GLU A 95 1.95 13.72 14.57
C GLU A 95 3.27 13.34 13.85
N GLY A 96 3.32 13.56 12.53
CA GLY A 96 4.45 13.20 11.68
C GLY A 96 4.55 11.69 11.39
N GLY A 97 3.53 10.92 11.74
CA GLY A 97 3.49 9.45 11.65
C GLY A 97 3.63 8.95 10.22
N VAL A 98 2.85 9.46 9.27
CA VAL A 98 2.93 9.08 7.84
C VAL A 98 4.31 9.40 7.29
N GLY A 99 4.83 10.60 7.56
CA GLY A 99 6.16 11.00 7.08
C GLY A 99 7.26 10.06 7.58
N LYS A 100 7.27 9.77 8.89
CA LYS A 100 8.26 8.88 9.51
C LYS A 100 8.11 7.44 9.02
N PHE A 101 6.89 6.93 8.90
CA PHE A 101 6.63 5.59 8.36
C PHE A 101 7.11 5.47 6.91
N MET A 102 6.73 6.40 6.03
CA MET A 102 7.11 6.37 4.62
C MET A 102 8.62 6.52 4.42
N GLN A 103 9.29 7.34 5.25
CA GLN A 103 10.75 7.45 5.25
C GLN A 103 11.40 6.10 5.59
N ARG A 104 10.93 5.43 6.65
CA ARG A 104 11.47 4.13 7.10
C ARG A 104 11.23 3.03 6.07
N LEU A 105 10.01 2.95 5.54
CA LEU A 105 9.63 1.99 4.51
C LEU A 105 10.50 2.16 3.25
N CYS A 106 10.55 3.37 2.69
CA CYS A 106 11.31 3.63 1.46
C CYS A 106 12.81 3.41 1.65
N SER A 107 13.38 3.80 2.80
CA SER A 107 14.81 3.60 3.07
C SER A 107 15.14 2.12 3.21
N SER A 108 14.29 1.35 3.89
CA SER A 108 14.48 -0.10 4.06
C SER A 108 14.33 -0.87 2.74
N ILE A 109 13.38 -0.47 1.89
CA ILE A 109 13.25 -1.01 0.52
C ILE A 109 14.52 -0.70 -0.29
N THR A 110 14.94 0.57 -0.32
CA THR A 110 16.13 1.02 -1.07
C THR A 110 17.38 0.26 -0.65
N ASN A 111 17.63 0.16 0.66
CA ASN A 111 18.80 -0.52 1.19
C ASN A 111 18.81 -2.01 0.83
N GLY A 112 17.67 -2.70 1.00
CA GLY A 112 17.55 -4.11 0.65
C GLY A 112 17.71 -4.36 -0.85
N PHE A 113 17.10 -3.52 -1.69
CA PHE A 113 17.22 -3.59 -3.14
C PHE A 113 18.67 -3.39 -3.60
N ASN A 114 19.34 -2.37 -3.09
CA ASN A 114 20.74 -2.08 -3.46
C ASN A 114 21.68 -3.22 -3.06
N VAL A 115 21.51 -3.79 -1.86
CA VAL A 115 22.30 -4.94 -1.42
C VAL A 115 22.00 -6.19 -2.26
N LYS A 116 20.73 -6.47 -2.52
CA LYS A 116 20.30 -7.70 -3.22
C LYS A 116 20.70 -7.69 -4.70
N TYR A 117 20.54 -6.55 -5.37
CA TYR A 117 20.76 -6.44 -6.83
C TYR A 117 22.07 -5.75 -7.19
N ASN A 118 22.96 -5.49 -6.23
CA ASN A 118 24.19 -4.72 -6.41
C ASN A 118 23.94 -3.38 -7.14
N ASN A 119 22.78 -2.77 -6.87
CA ASN A 119 22.37 -1.53 -7.53
C ASN A 119 23.07 -0.33 -6.88
N GLN A 120 23.56 0.59 -7.70
CA GLN A 120 24.16 1.85 -7.26
C GLN A 120 23.16 3.00 -7.48
N GLY A 121 22.90 3.79 -6.43
CA GLY A 121 22.06 4.98 -6.52
C GLY A 121 20.61 4.81 -6.07
N THR A 122 19.72 5.63 -6.64
CA THR A 122 18.33 5.79 -6.20
C THR A 122 17.41 4.72 -6.78
N VAL A 123 16.65 4.05 -5.92
CA VAL A 123 15.60 3.08 -6.34
C VAL A 123 14.31 3.78 -6.74
N PHE A 124 13.97 4.88 -6.06
CA PHE A 124 12.72 5.58 -6.23
C PHE A 124 12.88 6.94 -6.91
N GLN A 125 11.82 7.40 -7.56
CA GLN A 125 11.70 8.78 -8.03
C GLN A 125 11.41 9.71 -6.84
N GLY A 126 12.38 10.55 -6.47
CA GLY A 126 12.20 11.66 -5.52
C GLY A 126 11.63 11.28 -4.15
N LYS A 127 10.80 12.17 -3.58
CA LYS A 127 10.03 11.92 -2.34
C LYS A 127 8.74 11.15 -2.65
N TYR A 128 8.06 10.59 -1.65
CA TYR A 128 6.71 10.03 -1.87
C TYR A 128 5.72 11.17 -2.15
N LYS A 129 4.61 10.86 -2.83
CA LYS A 129 3.54 11.84 -3.12
C LYS A 129 2.40 11.63 -2.11
N PRO A 130 2.21 12.52 -1.13
CA PRO A 130 1.04 12.50 -0.25
C PRO A 130 -0.16 13.18 -0.90
N VAL A 131 -1.32 12.55 -0.82
CA VAL A 131 -2.62 13.14 -1.16
C VAL A 131 -3.51 13.02 0.07
N VAL A 132 -3.81 14.14 0.72
CA VAL A 132 -4.75 14.18 1.85
C VAL A 132 -6.16 14.01 1.33
N VAL A 133 -6.92 13.11 1.95
CA VAL A 133 -8.29 12.82 1.56
C VAL A 133 -9.22 13.82 2.25
N THR A 134 -9.86 14.70 1.47
CA THR A 134 -10.61 15.84 2.00
C THR A 134 -12.10 15.84 1.67
N ASN A 135 -12.59 14.88 0.87
CA ASN A 135 -14.00 14.82 0.51
C ASN A 135 -14.54 13.37 0.50
N GLU A 136 -15.86 13.24 0.67
CA GLU A 136 -16.54 11.95 0.83
C GLU A 136 -16.51 11.10 -0.45
N LEU A 137 -16.68 11.72 -1.63
CA LEU A 137 -16.62 11.02 -2.92
C LEU A 137 -15.24 10.38 -3.14
N HIS A 138 -14.18 11.06 -2.70
CA HIS A 138 -12.81 10.57 -2.69
C HIS A 138 -12.72 9.34 -1.78
N LEU A 139 -13.29 9.37 -0.58
CA LEU A 139 -13.27 8.22 0.34
C LEU A 139 -13.97 6.97 -0.20
N GLU A 140 -15.10 7.14 -0.88
CA GLU A 140 -15.89 6.01 -1.41
C GLU A 140 -15.12 5.19 -2.44
N HIS A 141 -14.43 5.87 -3.36
CA HIS A 141 -13.74 5.24 -4.48
C HIS A 141 -12.26 4.97 -4.23
N LEU A 142 -11.64 5.60 -3.22
CA LEU A 142 -10.19 5.51 -3.03
C LEU A 142 -9.71 4.11 -2.66
N ILE A 143 -10.42 3.40 -1.79
CA ILE A 143 -10.02 2.03 -1.44
C ILE A 143 -10.15 1.12 -2.68
N PRO A 144 -11.28 1.05 -3.39
CA PRO A 144 -11.40 0.32 -4.66
C PRO A 144 -10.35 0.72 -5.70
N TYR A 145 -10.07 2.02 -5.82
CA TYR A 145 -9.01 2.54 -6.69
C TYR A 145 -7.64 1.96 -6.32
N ILE A 146 -7.28 1.99 -5.03
CA ILE A 146 -6.00 1.49 -4.54
C ILE A 146 -5.89 -0.03 -4.74
N VAL A 147 -6.84 -0.82 -4.24
CA VAL A 147 -6.64 -2.28 -4.11
C VAL A 147 -7.19 -3.09 -5.28
N SER A 148 -8.12 -2.54 -6.05
CA SER A 148 -8.77 -3.22 -7.17
C SER A 148 -8.36 -2.65 -8.52
N LYS A 149 -8.62 -1.36 -8.82
CA LYS A 149 -8.24 -0.76 -10.12
C LYS A 149 -6.76 -1.00 -10.42
N ASN A 150 -5.87 -0.64 -9.48
CA ASN A 150 -4.43 -0.81 -9.71
C ASN A 150 -4.07 -2.28 -9.95
N THR A 151 -4.68 -3.22 -9.22
CA THR A 151 -4.46 -4.65 -9.44
C THR A 151 -5.00 -5.11 -10.80
N LEU A 152 -6.19 -4.66 -11.21
CA LEU A 152 -6.81 -4.97 -12.51
C LEU A 152 -5.95 -4.53 -13.69
N GLU A 153 -5.15 -3.46 -13.54
CA GLU A 153 -4.21 -3.01 -14.56
C GLU A 153 -3.13 -4.04 -14.89
N LEU A 154 -2.86 -4.99 -14.00
CA LEU A 154 -1.91 -6.09 -14.20
C LEU A 154 -2.53 -7.33 -14.86
N TYR A 155 -3.86 -7.38 -15.05
CA TYR A 155 -4.55 -8.59 -15.48
C TYR A 155 -4.27 -8.95 -16.96
N SER A 156 -4.26 -7.95 -17.83
CA SER A 156 -4.11 -8.13 -19.28
C SER A 156 -3.00 -7.22 -19.83
N GLU A 157 -2.41 -7.60 -20.96
CA GLU A 157 -1.48 -6.74 -21.72
C GLU A 157 -2.16 -5.44 -22.20
N ASP A 158 -3.47 -5.48 -22.45
CA ASP A 158 -4.30 -4.31 -22.77
C ASP A 158 -4.71 -3.49 -21.53
N GLY A 159 -4.16 -3.84 -20.36
CA GLY A 159 -4.40 -3.18 -19.09
C GLY A 159 -5.89 -3.18 -18.69
N LEU A 160 -6.37 -2.02 -18.28
CA LEU A 160 -7.75 -1.86 -17.79
C LEU A 160 -8.82 -2.14 -18.86
N SER A 161 -8.52 -1.89 -20.13
CA SER A 161 -9.45 -2.17 -21.22
C SER A 161 -9.71 -3.68 -21.33
N GLY A 162 -8.64 -4.49 -21.37
CA GLY A 162 -8.77 -5.95 -21.38
C GLY A 162 -9.37 -6.51 -20.08
N ALA A 163 -9.11 -5.86 -18.94
CA ALA A 163 -9.76 -6.21 -17.69
C ALA A 163 -11.27 -5.95 -17.70
N LEU A 164 -11.74 -4.85 -18.30
CA LEU A 164 -13.18 -4.56 -18.43
C LEU A 164 -13.88 -5.53 -19.39
N GLU A 165 -13.25 -5.88 -20.51
CA GLU A 165 -13.82 -6.82 -21.48
C GLU A 165 -14.13 -8.19 -20.86
N ASN A 166 -13.30 -8.64 -19.91
CA ASN A 166 -13.44 -9.93 -19.23
C ASN A 166 -13.52 -9.76 -17.70
N PHE A 167 -14.34 -8.80 -17.24
CA PHE A 167 -14.32 -8.33 -15.85
C PHE A 167 -14.53 -9.42 -14.79
N ASP A 168 -15.38 -10.41 -15.04
CA ASP A 168 -15.60 -11.47 -14.06
C ASP A 168 -14.37 -12.37 -13.86
N ASP A 169 -13.63 -12.65 -14.93
CA ASP A 169 -12.38 -13.41 -14.85
C ASP A 169 -11.26 -12.55 -14.25
N ALA A 170 -11.17 -11.29 -14.66
CA ALA A 170 -10.26 -10.31 -14.08
C ALA A 170 -10.47 -10.15 -12.57
N TRP A 171 -11.73 -10.09 -12.13
CA TRP A 171 -12.08 -10.00 -10.72
C TRP A 171 -11.67 -11.26 -9.94
N ARG A 172 -11.86 -12.46 -10.49
CA ARG A 172 -11.37 -13.70 -9.86
C ARG A 172 -9.86 -13.67 -9.69
N TRP A 173 -9.13 -13.24 -10.73
CA TRP A 173 -7.68 -13.09 -10.68
C TRP A 173 -7.22 -12.08 -9.63
N VAL A 174 -7.87 -10.92 -9.55
CA VAL A 174 -7.54 -9.87 -8.56
C VAL A 174 -7.68 -10.36 -7.12
N LYS A 175 -8.68 -11.20 -6.82
CA LYS A 175 -8.83 -11.79 -5.48
C LYS A 175 -7.70 -12.77 -5.11
N GLU A 176 -7.04 -13.35 -6.10
CA GLU A 176 -5.88 -14.24 -5.91
C GLU A 176 -4.56 -13.47 -5.86
N TYR A 177 -4.55 -12.18 -6.20
CA TYR A 177 -3.35 -11.35 -6.16
C TYR A 177 -2.87 -11.13 -4.72
N LYS A 178 -1.78 -11.83 -4.35
CA LYS A 178 -1.25 -11.89 -2.98
C LYS A 178 -0.76 -10.55 -2.42
N PHE A 179 -0.40 -9.60 -3.29
CA PHE A 179 0.28 -8.36 -2.91
C PHE A 179 -0.65 -7.15 -2.93
N SER A 180 -1.89 -7.39 -2.49
CA SER A 180 -2.91 -6.39 -2.25
C SER A 180 -3.64 -6.70 -0.95
N SER A 181 -4.15 -5.65 -0.32
CA SER A 181 -5.03 -5.75 0.86
C SER A 181 -6.51 -5.91 0.50
N LEU A 182 -6.86 -6.15 -0.76
CA LEU A 182 -8.26 -6.27 -1.22
C LEU A 182 -9.10 -7.17 -0.33
N LEU A 183 -8.59 -8.35 0.03
CA LEU A 183 -9.35 -9.31 0.84
C LEU A 183 -9.70 -8.78 2.23
N SER A 184 -8.96 -7.80 2.77
CA SER A 184 -9.35 -7.14 4.03
C SER A 184 -10.51 -6.16 3.86
N CYS A 185 -10.80 -5.74 2.62
CA CYS A 185 -11.79 -4.71 2.30
C CYS A 185 -13.12 -5.30 1.79
N ILE A 186 -13.20 -6.60 1.55
CA ILE A 186 -14.42 -7.28 1.10
C ILE A 186 -14.87 -8.33 2.13
N ASP A 187 -16.16 -8.59 2.19
CA ASP A 187 -16.79 -9.45 3.22
C ASP A 187 -16.57 -10.96 3.02
N THR A 188 -16.00 -11.36 1.88
CA THR A 188 -15.78 -12.76 1.53
C THR A 188 -14.53 -13.38 2.16
N TYR A 189 -13.77 -12.63 2.96
CA TYR A 189 -12.59 -13.13 3.66
C TYR A 189 -12.67 -12.90 5.18
N PRO A 190 -12.77 -13.96 6.00
CA PRO A 190 -12.88 -13.84 7.46
C PRO A 190 -11.52 -13.64 8.16
N GLY A 191 -10.41 -13.72 7.41
CA GLY A 191 -9.06 -13.64 7.98
C GLY A 191 -8.68 -12.21 8.39
N THR A 192 -7.75 -12.11 9.33
CA THR A 192 -7.37 -10.84 9.94
C THR A 192 -5.94 -10.51 9.59
N SER A 193 -5.73 -9.46 8.79
CA SER A 193 -4.36 -8.97 8.53
C SER A 193 -3.80 -8.26 9.76
N PRO A 194 -2.57 -8.59 10.22
CA PRO A 194 -1.90 -7.86 11.31
C PRO A 194 -1.36 -6.50 10.87
N ILE A 195 -1.43 -6.19 9.56
CA ILE A 195 -1.02 -4.90 8.99
C ILE A 195 -2.20 -3.92 9.01
N ILE A 196 -3.39 -4.38 8.65
CA ILE A 196 -4.56 -3.53 8.40
C ILE A 196 -5.26 -3.15 9.71
N SER A 197 -5.53 -1.87 9.89
CA SER A 197 -6.30 -1.35 11.03
C SER A 197 -7.78 -1.61 10.84
N LYS A 198 -8.29 -2.68 11.46
CA LYS A 198 -9.72 -3.03 11.40
C LYS A 198 -10.64 -1.92 11.91
N GLN A 199 -10.19 -1.16 12.90
CA GLN A 199 -11.02 -0.10 13.47
C GLN A 199 -11.26 0.99 12.44
N VAL A 200 -10.19 1.57 11.88
CA VAL A 200 -10.29 2.62 10.85
C VAL A 200 -11.04 2.11 9.63
N LEU A 201 -10.81 0.86 9.23
CA LEU A 201 -11.52 0.27 8.09
C LEU A 201 -13.04 0.16 8.35
N ARG A 202 -13.45 -0.25 9.55
CA ARG A 202 -14.86 -0.26 9.96
C ARG A 202 -15.47 1.14 10.02
N ASP A 203 -14.72 2.12 10.53
CA ASP A 203 -15.17 3.51 10.59
C ASP A 203 -15.40 4.11 9.19
N LEU A 204 -14.74 3.54 8.16
CA LEU A 204 -14.94 3.87 6.75
C LEU A 204 -16.03 3.01 6.06
N GLY A 205 -16.77 2.18 6.80
CA GLY A 205 -17.85 1.36 6.26
C GLY A 205 -17.38 0.10 5.52
N TYR A 206 -16.25 -0.47 5.93
CA TYR A 206 -15.69 -1.72 5.39
C TYR A 206 -15.66 -2.85 6.44
N PRO A 207 -15.64 -4.13 6.01
CA PRO A 207 -15.66 -4.59 4.61
C PRO A 207 -17.00 -4.30 3.92
N LYS A 208 -16.96 -4.00 2.62
CA LYS A 208 -18.15 -3.91 1.77
C LYS A 208 -18.49 -5.28 1.21
N SER A 209 -19.74 -5.49 0.81
CA SER A 209 -20.09 -6.73 0.11
C SER A 209 -19.35 -6.85 -1.21
N GLU A 210 -18.93 -8.06 -1.58
CA GLU A 210 -18.22 -8.28 -2.83
C GLU A 210 -18.95 -7.70 -4.06
N PRO A 211 -20.29 -7.84 -4.24
CA PRO A 211 -21.00 -7.20 -5.35
C PRO A 211 -20.90 -5.68 -5.37
N VAL A 212 -21.00 -5.01 -4.21
CA VAL A 212 -20.85 -3.56 -4.10
C VAL A 212 -19.42 -3.14 -4.44
N PHE A 213 -18.42 -3.87 -3.95
CA PHE A 213 -17.03 -3.56 -4.23
C PHE A 213 -16.67 -3.78 -5.71
N LYS A 214 -17.23 -4.82 -6.35
CA LYS A 214 -17.11 -5.03 -7.81
C LYS A 214 -17.63 -3.83 -8.59
N GLN A 215 -18.82 -3.33 -8.23
CA GLN A 215 -19.42 -2.17 -8.89
C GLN A 215 -18.54 -0.92 -8.74
N LEU A 216 -18.08 -0.61 -7.53
CA LEU A 216 -17.15 0.51 -7.28
C LEU A 216 -15.83 0.37 -8.07
N SER A 217 -15.37 -0.86 -8.29
CA SER A 217 -14.16 -1.12 -9.08
C SER A 217 -14.35 -0.81 -10.56
N ILE A 218 -15.51 -1.14 -11.13
CA ILE A 218 -15.87 -0.79 -12.51
C ILE A 218 -15.94 0.73 -12.64
N GLU A 219 -16.64 1.41 -11.72
CA GLU A 219 -16.78 2.86 -11.70
C GLU A 219 -15.42 3.56 -11.62
N CYS A 220 -14.47 3.04 -10.82
CA CYS A 220 -13.11 3.57 -10.76
C CYS A 220 -12.39 3.56 -12.12
N ILE A 221 -12.65 2.54 -12.96
CA ILE A 221 -12.05 2.43 -14.29
C ILE A 221 -12.76 3.37 -15.26
N GLU A 222 -14.09 3.35 -15.30
CA GLU A 222 -14.90 4.14 -16.24
C GLU A 222 -14.76 5.66 -16.00
N LEU A 223 -14.69 6.10 -14.75
CA LEU A 223 -14.53 7.51 -14.38
C LEU A 223 -13.09 8.02 -14.56
N ASN A 224 -12.14 7.14 -14.91
CA ASN A 224 -10.72 7.45 -15.07
C ASN A 224 -10.16 8.30 -13.89
N LEU A 225 -10.46 7.84 -12.67
CA LEU A 225 -10.17 8.58 -11.43
C LEU A 225 -8.67 8.79 -11.13
N THR A 226 -7.80 8.29 -12.00
CA THR A 226 -6.35 8.49 -12.04
C THR A 226 -5.96 9.96 -11.82
N LYS A 227 -6.69 10.90 -12.46
CA LYS A 227 -6.46 12.35 -12.32
C LYS A 227 -6.89 12.93 -10.96
N HIS A 228 -7.77 12.25 -10.23
CA HIS A 228 -8.34 12.71 -8.96
C HIS A 228 -7.59 12.17 -7.74
N PHE A 229 -6.93 11.01 -7.88
CA PHE A 229 -6.16 10.37 -6.81
C PHE A 229 -4.64 10.52 -6.95
N GLY A 230 -4.21 11.41 -7.86
CA GLY A 230 -2.83 11.88 -7.89
C GLY A 230 -1.84 10.91 -8.53
N GLU A 231 -2.27 10.08 -9.47
CA GLU A 231 -1.33 9.39 -10.38
C GLU A 231 -0.85 10.29 -11.53
#